data_AF-A0A258RYT8-F1
#
_entry.id   AF-A0A258RYT8-F1
#
_cell.length_a   1.000
_cell.length_b   1.000
_cell.length_c   1.000
_cell.angle_alpha   90.00
_cell.angle_beta   90.00
_cell.angle_gamma   90.00
#
_symmetry.space_group_name_H-M   'P 1'
#
loop_
_entity.id
_entity.type
_entity.pdbx_description
1 polymer ?
#
loop_
_entity_poly.entity_id
_entity_poly.type
_entity_poly.pdbx_seq_one_letter_code
_entity_poly.pdbx_strand_id
1 'polypeptide(L)'
;MVLILLVTYFALAVPKARVQLEDIYTGTVTAVDGVPIGIAYPGAVISTITRSITTKVETAFSGVDGNYISLSAQGYASPLRLLLSMRKGVSNFDPYLEANLKTFIVDCVVGSTTFKPGDFAKSQHAVGYITTNYRDGLSVYYSPANPQGIASACAESAPLIAAAADNFITGTPMTLLLNANMTVRATPNTATAGQWTAPDIETVHANTVTTAFGAAQSATEFMENALFAGIITDAYNCAGASTDIQAMRQCTITLTQASEQWKTDATAGGSFFQKTMIPSMNILLLLFYAFAPMMFIFIMMAGWHGLNVLTKYLIFGVWTQTWLPFAAIINYIIQVQTVDELRRIAVASTDAAGKALTPAVLNPFYEVLSTKLAVASEML
;
A
#
# COMPACT_ATOMS: atom_id res chain seq x y z
N MET A 1 -59.16 1.03 -4.09
CA MET A 1 -57.93 0.38 -3.59
C MET A 1 -57.20 -0.43 -4.67
N VAL A 2 -57.84 -1.41 -5.32
CA VAL A 2 -57.21 -2.24 -6.38
C VAL A 2 -56.69 -1.40 -7.57
N LEU A 3 -57.42 -0.34 -7.95
CA LEU A 3 -57.00 0.57 -9.03
C LEU A 3 -55.69 1.31 -8.70
N ILE A 4 -55.53 1.77 -7.45
CA ILE A 4 -54.29 2.45 -7.00
C ILE A 4 -53.12 1.48 -7.06
N LEU A 5 -53.30 0.23 -6.64
CA LEU A 5 -52.27 -0.81 -6.64
C LEU A 5 -51.83 -1.18 -8.06
N LEU A 6 -52.78 -1.39 -8.99
CA LEU A 6 -52.50 -1.62 -10.40
C LEU A 6 -51.77 -0.43 -11.02
N VAL A 7 -52.22 0.81 -10.76
CA VAL A 7 -51.56 2.02 -11.25
C VAL A 7 -50.12 2.12 -10.72
N THR A 8 -49.86 1.85 -9.43
CA THR A 8 -48.48 1.82 -8.91
C THR A 8 -47.63 0.72 -9.55
N TYR A 9 -48.16 -0.48 -9.77
CA TYR A 9 -47.43 -1.56 -10.42
C TYR A 9 -47.08 -1.20 -11.87
N PHE A 10 -48.05 -0.73 -12.65
CA PHE A 10 -47.83 -0.30 -14.03
C PHE A 10 -46.89 0.91 -14.11
N ALA A 11 -46.93 1.82 -13.13
CA ALA A 11 -46.03 2.95 -13.07
C ALA A 11 -44.58 2.57 -12.67
N LEU A 12 -44.37 1.52 -11.86
CA LEU A 12 -43.06 1.20 -11.29
C LEU A 12 -42.35 0.01 -11.98
N ALA A 13 -43.08 -1.00 -12.45
CA ALA A 13 -42.52 -2.24 -12.96
C ALA A 13 -42.40 -2.29 -14.50
N VAL A 14 -43.30 -1.59 -15.20
CA VAL A 14 -43.42 -1.62 -16.67
C VAL A 14 -42.43 -0.69 -17.37
N PRO A 15 -42.34 0.61 -17.03
CA PRO A 15 -41.34 1.48 -17.65
C PRO A 15 -39.92 1.01 -17.27
N LYS A 16 -39.07 0.92 -18.28
CA LYS A 16 -37.65 0.56 -18.12
C LYS A 16 -36.80 1.81 -18.23
N ALA A 17 -35.75 1.88 -17.43
CA ALA A 17 -34.75 2.92 -17.44
C ALA A 17 -33.38 2.32 -17.76
N ARG A 18 -32.54 3.15 -18.37
CA ARG A 18 -31.11 2.90 -18.51
C ARG A 18 -30.40 3.41 -17.27
N VAL A 19 -29.59 2.56 -16.64
CA VAL A 19 -28.77 2.92 -15.48
C VAL A 19 -27.30 2.87 -15.85
N GLN A 20 -26.52 3.78 -15.27
CA GLN A 20 -25.06 3.77 -15.39
C GLN A 20 -24.50 3.24 -14.07
N LEU A 21 -23.71 2.16 -14.17
CA LEU A 21 -23.00 1.56 -13.06
C LEU A 21 -21.56 2.07 -13.11
N GLU A 22 -21.16 2.83 -12.09
CA GLU A 22 -19.78 3.27 -11.89
C GLU A 22 -19.16 2.37 -10.81
N ASP A 23 -18.05 1.72 -11.15
CA ASP A 23 -17.21 1.08 -10.14
C ASP A 23 -16.37 2.15 -9.44
N ILE A 24 -16.62 2.37 -8.15
CA ILE A 24 -15.95 3.38 -7.34
C ILE A 24 -14.44 3.12 -7.15
N TYR A 25 -13.98 1.88 -7.35
CA TYR A 25 -12.58 1.51 -7.16
C TYR A 25 -11.76 1.62 -8.45
N THR A 26 -12.39 1.41 -9.61
CA THR A 26 -11.71 1.44 -10.91
C THR A 26 -12.08 2.65 -11.77
N GLY A 27 -13.17 3.35 -11.45
CA GLY A 27 -13.73 4.44 -12.25
C GLY A 27 -14.40 3.96 -13.55
N THR A 28 -14.55 2.64 -13.75
CA THR A 28 -15.15 2.07 -14.96
C THR A 28 -16.65 2.31 -14.94
N VAL A 29 -17.18 2.92 -16.01
CA VAL A 29 -18.61 3.15 -16.18
C VAL A 29 -19.18 2.18 -17.21
N THR A 30 -20.19 1.42 -16.82
CA THR A 30 -20.93 0.52 -17.71
C THR A 30 -22.40 0.91 -17.72
N ALA A 31 -23.00 0.92 -18.91
CA ALA A 31 -24.42 1.21 -19.06
C ALA A 31 -25.22 -0.09 -19.15
N VAL A 32 -26.30 -0.18 -18.38
CA VAL A 32 -27.22 -1.32 -18.37
C VAL A 32 -28.63 -0.85 -18.71
N ASP A 33 -29.23 -1.48 -19.71
CA ASP A 33 -30.59 -1.21 -20.16
C ASP A 33 -31.59 -2.21 -19.57
N GLY A 34 -32.88 -1.85 -19.53
CA GLY A 34 -33.96 -2.77 -19.16
C GLY A 34 -34.30 -2.86 -17.68
N VAL A 35 -33.82 -1.92 -16.84
CA VAL A 35 -34.09 -1.94 -15.39
C VAL A 35 -35.45 -1.29 -15.08
N PRO A 36 -36.35 -1.94 -14.30
CA PRO A 36 -37.62 -1.34 -13.89
C PRO A 36 -37.43 -0.01 -13.16
N ILE A 37 -38.22 1.01 -13.52
CA ILE A 37 -38.05 2.37 -13.01
C ILE A 37 -38.19 2.46 -11.48
N GLY A 38 -39.05 1.62 -10.90
CA GLY A 38 -39.34 1.61 -9.46
C GLY A 38 -38.17 1.18 -8.59
N ILE A 39 -37.08 0.70 -9.18
CA ILE A 39 -35.84 0.35 -8.46
C ILE A 39 -34.64 1.07 -9.06
N ALA A 40 -34.68 1.37 -10.37
CA ALA A 40 -33.67 2.21 -11.01
C ALA A 40 -33.54 3.59 -10.35
N TYR A 41 -34.66 4.31 -10.14
CA TYR A 41 -34.61 5.64 -9.53
C TYR A 41 -34.22 5.62 -8.05
N PRO A 42 -34.87 4.84 -7.18
CA PRO A 42 -34.44 4.75 -5.78
C PRO A 42 -32.99 4.30 -5.66
N GLY A 43 -32.55 3.32 -6.45
CA GLY A 43 -31.16 2.89 -6.48
C GLY A 43 -30.20 4.03 -6.83
N ALA A 44 -30.48 4.79 -7.89
CA ALA A 44 -29.65 5.93 -8.28
C ALA A 44 -29.58 7.04 -7.21
N VAL A 45 -30.73 7.37 -6.59
CA VAL A 45 -30.80 8.37 -5.51
C VAL A 45 -29.99 7.91 -4.30
N ILE A 46 -30.19 6.66 -3.87
CA ILE A 46 -29.49 6.10 -2.71
C ILE A 46 -27.98 6.05 -2.95
N SER A 47 -27.54 5.60 -4.13
CA SER A 47 -26.12 5.57 -4.48
C SER A 47 -25.50 6.96 -4.50
N THR A 48 -26.23 7.96 -5.02
CA THR A 48 -25.76 9.36 -5.07
C THR A 48 -25.63 9.97 -3.67
N ILE A 49 -26.62 9.74 -2.80
CA ILE A 49 -26.59 10.19 -1.41
C ILE A 49 -25.42 9.53 -0.68
N THR A 50 -25.29 8.21 -0.81
CA THR A 50 -24.21 7.44 -0.18
C THR A 50 -22.85 7.94 -0.62
N ARG A 51 -22.64 8.17 -1.92
CA ARG A 51 -21.38 8.73 -2.45
C ARG A 51 -21.13 10.13 -1.89
N SER A 52 -22.16 10.97 -1.81
CA SER A 52 -22.05 12.34 -1.27
C SER A 52 -21.73 12.36 0.23
N ILE A 53 -22.31 11.42 1.00
CA ILE A 53 -21.97 11.25 2.42
C ILE A 53 -20.54 10.77 2.54
N THR A 54 -20.15 9.77 1.74
CA THR A 54 -18.78 9.23 1.75
C THR A 54 -17.77 10.31 1.44
N THR A 55 -17.92 11.08 0.36
CA THR A 55 -16.97 12.16 0.02
C THR A 55 -16.92 13.25 1.09
N LYS A 56 -18.05 13.58 1.75
CA LYS A 56 -18.06 14.53 2.88
C LYS A 56 -17.35 13.98 4.11
N VAL A 57 -17.51 12.69 4.40
CA VAL A 57 -16.79 11.99 5.47
C VAL A 57 -15.29 11.98 5.17
N GLU A 58 -14.89 11.61 3.94
CA GLU A 58 -13.50 11.65 3.49
C GLU A 58 -12.90 13.07 3.54
N THR A 59 -13.68 14.10 3.15
CA THR A 59 -13.26 15.51 3.21
C THR A 59 -13.15 16.01 4.65
N ALA A 60 -14.04 15.60 5.54
CA ALA A 60 -13.96 15.96 6.95
C ALA A 60 -12.71 15.33 7.59
N PHE A 61 -12.43 14.08 7.26
CA PHE A 61 -11.24 13.37 7.74
C PHE A 61 -9.93 13.88 7.13
N SER A 62 -9.94 14.32 5.88
CA SER A 62 -8.77 15.03 5.31
C SER A 62 -8.56 16.41 5.94
N GLY A 63 -9.58 17.05 6.52
CA GLY A 63 -9.45 18.34 7.20
C GLY A 63 -8.85 18.28 8.61
N VAL A 64 -8.96 17.15 9.32
CA VAL A 64 -8.47 17.01 10.71
C VAL A 64 -6.96 16.74 10.76
N ASP A 65 -6.43 15.97 9.80
CA ASP A 65 -5.00 15.61 9.76
C ASP A 65 -4.31 15.92 8.42
N GLY A 66 -5.01 16.52 7.44
CA GLY A 66 -4.47 16.84 6.11
C GLY A 66 -4.31 15.65 5.16
N ASN A 67 -4.51 14.41 5.66
CA ASN A 67 -3.75 13.27 5.15
C ASN A 67 -4.51 11.95 5.02
N TYR A 68 -5.83 12.03 4.91
CA TYR A 68 -6.65 10.87 4.63
C TYR A 68 -6.38 10.34 3.21
N ILE A 69 -5.90 9.10 3.09
CA ILE A 69 -5.78 8.35 1.84
C ILE A 69 -7.16 7.79 1.50
N SER A 70 -7.71 8.18 0.35
CA SER A 70 -9.07 7.80 -0.05
C SER A 70 -9.22 6.28 -0.20
N LEU A 71 -10.44 5.79 0.04
CA LEU A 71 -10.74 4.37 -0.12
C LEU A 71 -10.61 3.92 -1.59
N SER A 72 -10.87 4.84 -2.54
CA SER A 72 -10.74 4.62 -3.98
C SER A 72 -9.30 4.39 -4.45
N ALA A 73 -8.29 4.79 -3.67
CA ALA A 73 -6.89 4.80 -4.07
C ALA A 73 -6.10 3.53 -3.70
N GLN A 74 -6.74 2.36 -3.63
CA GLN A 74 -6.20 1.14 -2.99
C GLN A 74 -5.97 1.25 -1.47
N GLY A 75 -6.41 2.34 -0.85
CA GLY A 75 -6.45 2.54 0.60
C GLY A 75 -5.09 2.46 1.32
N TYR A 76 -5.16 2.26 2.63
CA TYR A 76 -4.03 2.19 3.56
C TYR A 76 -2.99 1.08 3.27
N ALA A 77 -3.31 0.09 2.42
CA ALA A 77 -2.38 -1.00 2.08
C ALA A 77 -1.29 -0.63 1.06
N SER A 78 -1.46 0.48 0.33
CA SER A 78 -0.55 0.89 -0.75
C SER A 78 0.88 1.19 -0.25
N PRO A 79 1.09 1.96 0.84
CA PRO A 79 2.44 2.21 1.37
C PRO A 79 3.20 0.94 1.77
N LEU A 80 2.53 -0.03 2.42
CA LEU A 80 3.18 -1.30 2.75
C LEU A 80 3.57 -2.06 1.48
N ARG A 81 2.68 -2.14 0.48
CA ARG A 81 2.97 -2.81 -0.80
C ARG A 81 4.16 -2.17 -1.52
N LEU A 82 4.23 -0.83 -1.54
CA LEU A 82 5.36 -0.10 -2.09
C LEU A 82 6.66 -0.48 -1.38
N LEU A 83 6.69 -0.37 -0.06
CA LEU A 83 7.88 -0.69 0.72
C LEU A 83 8.32 -2.17 0.56
N LEU A 84 7.36 -3.10 0.55
CA LEU A 84 7.64 -4.52 0.29
C LEU A 84 8.20 -4.77 -1.11
N SER A 85 7.71 -4.05 -2.11
CA SER A 85 8.23 -4.13 -3.48
C SER A 85 9.70 -3.70 -3.55
N MET A 86 10.08 -2.67 -2.78
CA MET A 86 11.45 -2.17 -2.70
C MET A 86 12.37 -3.20 -2.04
N ARG A 87 11.97 -3.80 -0.91
CA ARG A 87 12.84 -4.70 -0.14
C ARG A 87 13.32 -5.95 -0.90
N LYS A 88 12.55 -6.46 -1.87
CA LYS A 88 12.89 -7.70 -2.62
C LYS A 88 13.37 -7.47 -4.05
N GLY A 89 13.42 -6.23 -4.49
CA GLY A 89 13.60 -5.94 -5.90
C GLY A 89 15.06 -5.81 -6.34
N VAL A 90 15.96 -5.35 -5.49
CA VAL A 90 17.32 -4.94 -5.92
C VAL A 90 18.05 -6.07 -6.66
N SER A 91 18.17 -7.27 -6.10
CA SER A 91 18.83 -8.43 -6.76
C SER A 91 18.27 -8.79 -8.13
N ASN A 92 16.98 -8.55 -8.39
CA ASN A 92 16.34 -8.94 -9.64
C ASN A 92 16.62 -7.93 -10.76
N PHE A 93 16.85 -6.66 -10.42
CA PHE A 93 17.07 -5.57 -11.38
C PHE A 93 18.54 -5.14 -11.47
N ASP A 94 19.29 -5.26 -10.38
CA ASP A 94 20.73 -5.05 -10.32
C ASP A 94 21.39 -6.06 -9.35
N PRO A 95 21.63 -7.30 -9.83
CA PRO A 95 22.29 -8.33 -9.02
C PRO A 95 23.74 -7.97 -8.69
N TYR A 96 24.40 -7.15 -9.52
CA TYR A 96 25.80 -6.75 -9.29
C TYR A 96 25.90 -5.75 -8.15
N LEU A 97 25.01 -4.76 -8.09
CA LEU A 97 24.96 -3.80 -6.99
C LEU A 97 24.72 -4.49 -5.64
N GLU A 98 23.77 -5.44 -5.59
CA GLU A 98 23.51 -6.18 -4.35
C GLU A 98 24.73 -7.02 -3.93
N ALA A 99 25.39 -7.70 -4.89
CA ALA A 99 26.59 -8.48 -4.62
C ALA A 99 27.74 -7.58 -4.11
N ASN A 100 27.99 -6.46 -4.78
CA ASN A 100 29.00 -5.48 -4.39
C ASN A 100 28.77 -4.92 -3.00
N LEU A 101 27.51 -4.61 -2.67
CA LEU A 101 27.14 -4.11 -1.36
C LEU A 101 27.47 -5.15 -0.28
N LYS A 102 27.07 -6.41 -0.51
CA LYS A 102 27.32 -7.51 0.43
C LYS A 102 28.81 -7.79 0.64
N THR A 103 29.59 -7.91 -0.43
CA THR A 103 31.04 -8.15 -0.34
C THR A 103 31.76 -6.98 0.31
N PHE A 104 31.41 -5.75 -0.05
CA PHE A 104 31.97 -4.55 0.56
C PHE A 104 31.69 -4.46 2.07
N ILE A 105 30.50 -4.82 2.54
CA ILE A 105 30.21 -4.84 3.97
C ILE A 105 31.12 -5.84 4.71
N VAL A 106 31.23 -7.07 4.19
CA VAL A 106 32.05 -8.12 4.82
C VAL A 106 33.53 -7.76 4.82
N ASP A 107 34.04 -7.31 3.69
CA ASP A 107 35.48 -7.15 3.47
C ASP A 107 36.01 -5.79 3.96
N CYS A 108 35.20 -4.73 3.86
CA CYS A 108 35.63 -3.35 4.13
C CYS A 108 34.98 -2.72 5.37
N VAL A 109 33.81 -3.20 5.84
CA VAL A 109 33.08 -2.52 6.94
C VAL A 109 33.18 -3.30 8.25
N VAL A 110 33.03 -4.62 8.22
CA VAL A 110 33.05 -5.47 9.42
C VAL A 110 34.42 -5.44 10.07
N GLY A 111 34.50 -4.98 11.33
CA GLY A 111 35.77 -4.84 12.04
C GLY A 111 36.53 -3.54 11.73
N SER A 112 35.91 -2.59 11.01
CA SER A 112 36.40 -1.22 10.96
C SER A 112 36.24 -0.52 12.32
N THR A 113 37.19 0.34 12.69
CA THR A 113 37.10 1.20 13.88
C THR A 113 36.27 2.46 13.64
N THR A 114 36.01 2.81 12.37
CA THR A 114 35.23 4.00 11.98
C THR A 114 33.73 3.69 11.91
N PHE A 115 33.37 2.45 11.57
CA PHE A 115 31.98 2.03 11.51
C PHE A 115 31.40 1.77 12.90
N LYS A 116 30.38 2.53 13.29
CA LYS A 116 29.63 2.32 14.53
C LYS A 116 28.19 1.90 14.21
N PRO A 117 27.75 0.69 14.60
CA PRO A 117 26.39 0.24 14.33
C PRO A 117 25.31 1.18 14.85
N GLY A 118 25.53 1.82 16.01
CA GLY A 118 24.59 2.78 16.59
C GLY A 118 24.44 4.08 15.78
N ASP A 119 25.51 4.51 15.09
CA ASP A 119 25.50 5.71 14.25
C ASP A 119 24.97 5.38 12.86
N PHE A 120 25.29 4.20 12.31
CA PHE A 120 24.65 3.67 11.10
C PHE A 120 23.14 3.58 11.26
N ALA A 121 22.69 3.06 12.41
CA ALA A 121 21.27 2.92 12.72
C ALA A 121 20.50 4.26 12.73
N LYS A 122 21.20 5.38 12.88
CA LYS A 122 20.67 6.75 12.84
C LYS A 122 20.98 7.50 11.54
N SER A 123 21.77 6.90 10.63
CA SER A 123 22.16 7.54 9.38
C SER A 123 20.96 7.77 8.47
N GLN A 124 21.03 8.85 7.70
CA GLN A 124 20.04 9.24 6.70
C GLN A 124 20.39 8.69 5.31
N HIS A 125 21.66 8.34 5.10
CA HIS A 125 22.17 7.72 3.88
C HIS A 125 22.87 6.42 4.28
N ALA A 126 22.17 5.30 4.17
CA ALA A 126 22.72 4.00 4.55
C ALA A 126 23.97 3.65 3.71
N VAL A 127 23.92 3.86 2.38
CA VAL A 127 25.04 3.56 1.48
C VAL A 127 26.13 4.62 1.62
N GLY A 128 25.76 5.89 1.77
CA GLY A 128 26.72 6.97 2.05
C GLY A 128 27.54 6.74 3.33
N TYR A 129 26.92 6.22 4.39
CA TYR A 129 27.61 5.97 5.66
C TYR A 129 28.64 4.84 5.57
N ILE A 130 28.29 3.72 4.94
CA ILE A 130 29.21 2.58 4.81
C ILE A 130 30.37 2.87 3.87
N THR A 131 30.14 3.70 2.84
CA THR A 131 31.16 4.07 1.84
C THR A 131 32.09 5.17 2.33
N THR A 132 31.83 5.75 3.50
CA THR A 132 32.71 6.73 4.17
C THR A 132 33.35 6.17 5.44
N ASN A 133 32.72 5.17 6.08
CA ASN A 133 33.20 4.55 7.32
C ASN A 133 33.60 3.09 7.08
N TYR A 134 34.72 2.90 6.38
CA TYR A 134 35.29 1.59 6.08
C TYR A 134 36.76 1.53 6.53
N ARG A 135 37.33 0.33 6.52
CA ARG A 135 38.77 0.09 6.72
C ARG A 135 39.48 -0.10 5.38
N ASP A 136 40.78 0.18 5.34
CA ASP A 136 41.59 -0.19 4.18
C ASP A 136 41.62 -1.71 4.00
N GLY A 137 41.39 -2.16 2.76
CA GLY A 137 41.27 -3.56 2.43
C GLY A 137 41.04 -3.79 0.94
N LEU A 138 40.87 -5.05 0.58
CA LEU A 138 40.46 -5.48 -0.76
C LEU A 138 39.06 -6.07 -0.69
N SER A 139 38.23 -5.71 -1.66
CA SER A 139 36.91 -6.30 -1.89
C SER A 139 36.82 -6.80 -3.33
N VAL A 140 35.77 -7.55 -3.63
CA VAL A 140 35.44 -7.98 -4.99
C VAL A 140 34.36 -7.07 -5.55
N TYR A 141 34.67 -6.43 -6.69
CA TYR A 141 33.75 -5.58 -7.44
C TYR A 141 33.26 -6.30 -8.70
N TYR A 142 31.95 -6.47 -8.78
CA TYR A 142 31.20 -7.04 -9.88
C TYR A 142 30.62 -5.94 -10.76
N SER A 143 30.64 -6.18 -12.07
CA SER A 143 29.99 -5.28 -13.04
C SER A 143 29.54 -6.08 -14.26
N PRO A 144 28.69 -5.52 -15.14
CA PRO A 144 28.33 -6.18 -16.39
C PRO A 144 29.54 -6.52 -17.27
N ALA A 145 30.62 -5.72 -17.19
CA ALA A 145 31.87 -5.99 -17.90
C ALA A 145 32.70 -7.10 -17.23
N ASN A 146 32.58 -7.25 -15.91
CA ASN A 146 33.31 -8.24 -15.11
C ASN A 146 32.34 -9.05 -14.22
N PRO A 147 31.55 -9.97 -14.81
CA PRO A 147 30.54 -10.73 -14.08
C PRO A 147 31.14 -11.74 -13.08
N GLN A 148 32.41 -12.11 -13.25
CA GLN A 148 33.14 -12.96 -12.31
C GLN A 148 33.73 -12.19 -11.12
N GLY A 149 33.61 -10.86 -11.12
CA GLY A 149 34.20 -9.98 -10.11
C GLY A 149 35.69 -9.72 -10.35
N ILE A 150 36.14 -8.52 -10.00
CA ILE A 150 37.55 -8.14 -9.97
C ILE A 150 37.93 -7.71 -8.56
N ALA A 151 39.15 -8.05 -8.11
CA ALA A 151 39.66 -7.51 -6.86
C ALA A 151 39.87 -6.00 -7.02
N SER A 152 39.29 -5.21 -6.12
CA SER A 152 39.42 -3.76 -6.08
C SER A 152 39.66 -3.32 -4.65
N ALA A 153 40.42 -2.23 -4.48
CA ALA A 153 40.61 -1.66 -3.15
C ALA A 153 39.28 -1.12 -2.60
N CYS A 154 39.07 -1.23 -1.29
CA CYS A 154 37.89 -0.67 -0.63
C CYS A 154 37.73 0.83 -0.95
N ALA A 155 38.85 1.57 -1.04
CA ALA A 155 38.85 2.98 -1.38
C ALA A 155 38.37 3.29 -2.82
N GLU A 156 38.58 2.36 -3.75
CA GLU A 156 38.12 2.49 -5.14
C GLU A 156 36.68 1.99 -5.30
N SER A 157 36.33 0.91 -4.58
CA SER A 157 34.99 0.32 -4.62
C SER A 157 33.94 1.20 -3.95
N ALA A 158 34.28 1.91 -2.87
CA ALA A 158 33.36 2.77 -2.12
C ALA A 158 32.64 3.82 -3.00
N PRO A 159 33.34 4.70 -3.76
CA PRO A 159 32.67 5.69 -4.60
C PRO A 159 31.89 5.06 -5.76
N LEU A 160 32.33 3.92 -6.29
CA LEU A 160 31.61 3.20 -7.35
C LEU A 160 30.28 2.63 -6.86
N ILE A 161 30.27 2.05 -5.65
CA ILE A 161 29.06 1.52 -5.03
C ILE A 161 28.08 2.65 -4.69
N ALA A 162 28.57 3.77 -4.15
CA ALA A 162 27.75 4.94 -3.88
C ALA A 162 27.09 5.48 -5.16
N ALA A 163 27.86 5.63 -6.25
CA ALA A 163 27.34 6.08 -7.53
C ALA A 163 26.35 5.07 -8.14
N ALA A 164 26.61 3.77 -8.04
CA ALA A 164 25.71 2.74 -8.53
C ALA A 164 24.37 2.72 -7.75
N ALA A 165 24.41 2.91 -6.44
CA ALA A 165 23.21 3.04 -5.62
C ALA A 165 22.38 4.28 -5.98
N ASP A 166 23.01 5.43 -6.19
CA ASP A 166 22.33 6.65 -6.61
C ASP A 166 21.69 6.52 -8.01
N ASN A 167 22.42 5.92 -8.96
CA ASN A 167 21.89 5.60 -10.30
C ASN A 167 20.74 4.60 -10.25
N PHE A 168 20.73 3.65 -9.31
CA PHE A 168 19.63 2.72 -9.14
C PHE A 168 18.36 3.45 -8.69
N ILE A 169 18.49 4.38 -7.74
CA ILE A 169 17.38 5.14 -7.16
C ILE A 169 16.80 6.13 -8.18
N THR A 170 17.67 6.87 -8.87
CA THR A 170 17.26 7.94 -9.79
C THR A 170 16.96 7.44 -11.21
N GLY A 171 17.37 6.21 -11.54
CA GLY A 171 17.29 5.66 -12.88
C GLY A 171 16.10 4.74 -13.15
N THR A 172 16.13 4.15 -14.34
CA THR A 172 15.18 3.15 -14.84
C THR A 172 15.06 1.87 -13.98
N PRO A 173 16.11 1.37 -13.30
CA PRO A 173 15.98 0.17 -12.47
C PRO A 173 14.94 0.30 -11.36
N MET A 174 14.84 1.47 -10.70
CA MET A 174 13.80 1.75 -9.71
C MET A 174 12.40 1.63 -10.30
N THR A 175 12.14 2.28 -11.44
CA THR A 175 10.80 2.27 -12.04
C THR A 175 10.43 0.88 -12.55
N LEU A 176 11.38 0.11 -13.09
CA LEU A 176 11.15 -1.29 -13.47
C LEU A 176 10.83 -2.17 -12.26
N LEU A 177 11.55 -1.97 -11.15
CA LEU A 177 11.30 -2.67 -9.90
C LEU A 177 9.89 -2.44 -9.39
N LEU A 178 9.46 -1.19 -9.35
CA LEU A 178 8.13 -0.82 -8.89
C LEU A 178 7.05 -1.38 -9.82
N ASN A 179 7.25 -1.29 -11.14
CA ASN A 179 6.30 -1.78 -12.13
C ASN A 179 6.19 -3.30 -12.22
N ALA A 180 7.26 -4.04 -11.91
CA ALA A 180 7.21 -5.49 -11.87
C ALA A 180 6.44 -6.02 -10.65
N ASN A 181 6.54 -5.30 -9.53
CA ASN A 181 5.94 -5.71 -8.26
C ASN A 181 4.57 -5.05 -7.99
N MET A 182 4.25 -3.96 -8.69
CA MET A 182 2.98 -3.25 -8.58
C MET A 182 2.41 -2.94 -9.98
N THR A 183 1.30 -3.60 -10.32
CA THR A 183 0.61 -3.43 -11.61
C THR A 183 -0.39 -2.28 -11.64
N VAL A 184 -0.60 -1.62 -10.50
CA VAL A 184 -1.50 -0.48 -10.36
C VAL A 184 -0.73 0.69 -9.78
N ARG A 185 -0.85 1.84 -10.44
CA ARG A 185 -0.34 3.12 -9.96
C ARG A 185 -1.32 3.64 -8.92
N ALA A 186 -0.92 3.61 -7.66
CA ALA A 186 -1.71 4.09 -6.53
C ALA A 186 -1.03 5.33 -5.94
N THR A 187 -1.50 6.51 -6.33
CA THR A 187 -1.21 7.75 -5.60
C THR A 187 -2.26 7.93 -4.49
N PRO A 188 -2.02 8.75 -3.45
CA PRO A 188 -2.88 8.84 -2.26
C PRO A 188 -4.39 9.04 -2.50
N ASN A 189 -4.79 9.50 -3.69
CA ASN A 189 -6.18 9.77 -4.05
C ASN A 189 -6.60 9.24 -5.43
N THR A 190 -5.72 8.54 -6.16
CA THR A 190 -6.08 7.92 -7.44
C THR A 190 -5.41 6.56 -7.62
N ALA A 191 -6.21 5.53 -7.87
CA ALA A 191 -5.74 4.24 -8.36
C ALA A 191 -6.05 4.15 -9.86
N THR A 192 -5.03 4.27 -10.69
CA THR A 192 -5.17 4.10 -12.14
C THR A 192 -4.35 2.91 -12.60
N ALA A 193 -4.89 2.11 -13.52
CA ALA A 193 -4.10 1.11 -14.21
C ALA A 193 -3.03 1.85 -15.04
N GLY A 194 -1.75 1.62 -14.74
CA GLY A 194 -0.66 2.38 -15.36
C GLY A 194 0.69 2.08 -14.72
N GLN A 195 1.76 2.49 -15.41
CA GLN A 195 3.13 2.33 -14.94
C GLN A 195 3.51 3.43 -13.93
N TRP A 196 4.23 3.05 -12.88
CA TRP A 196 4.90 3.93 -11.93
C TRP A 196 5.99 4.74 -12.63
N THR A 197 5.97 6.05 -12.38
CA THR A 197 6.95 7.03 -12.88
C THR A 197 7.68 7.71 -11.72
N ALA A 198 8.83 8.32 -11.96
CA ALA A 198 9.59 9.01 -10.91
C ALA A 198 8.77 10.09 -10.14
N PRO A 199 7.92 10.92 -10.80
CA PRO A 199 7.05 11.87 -10.10
C PRO A 199 6.03 11.24 -9.14
N ASP A 200 5.64 9.99 -9.38
CA ASP A 200 4.70 9.28 -8.50
C ASP A 200 5.32 8.95 -7.16
N ILE A 201 6.60 8.59 -7.18
CA ILE A 201 7.35 8.23 -5.99
C ILE A 201 7.55 9.45 -5.10
N GLU A 202 7.85 10.61 -5.71
CA GLU A 202 7.91 11.89 -5.00
C GLU A 202 6.56 12.26 -4.39
N THR A 203 5.46 12.03 -5.12
CA THR A 203 4.11 12.31 -4.62
C THR A 203 3.74 11.39 -3.45
N VAL A 204 4.10 10.10 -3.51
CA VAL A 204 3.87 9.15 -2.40
C VAL A 204 4.72 9.52 -1.20
N HIS A 205 5.98 9.90 -1.41
CA HIS A 205 6.86 10.42 -0.36
C HIS A 205 6.27 11.67 0.30
N ALA A 206 5.83 12.66 -0.49
CA ALA A 206 5.29 13.93 -0.02
C ALA A 206 3.95 13.83 0.72
N ASN A 207 3.26 12.69 0.64
CA ASN A 207 1.99 12.48 1.35
C ASN A 207 2.08 11.44 2.47
N THR A 208 3.00 10.48 2.36
CA THR A 208 3.14 9.38 3.31
C THR A 208 4.28 9.64 4.29
N VAL A 209 5.43 10.06 3.78
CA VAL A 209 6.66 10.20 4.59
C VAL A 209 6.66 11.54 5.30
N THR A 210 6.48 12.65 4.60
CA THR A 210 6.41 14.00 5.20
C THR A 210 5.36 14.11 6.32
N THR A 211 4.28 13.35 6.19
CA THR A 211 3.14 13.37 7.12
C THR A 211 3.35 12.51 8.35
N ALA A 212 3.86 11.30 8.16
CA ALA A 212 4.11 10.37 9.24
C ALA A 212 5.41 10.70 10.00
N PHE A 213 6.38 11.29 9.30
CA PHE A 213 7.76 11.45 9.77
C PHE A 213 8.28 12.89 9.74
N GLY A 214 7.48 13.85 9.27
CA GLY A 214 7.89 15.25 9.10
C GLY A 214 8.65 15.51 7.80
N ALA A 215 8.72 16.78 7.37
CA ALA A 215 9.35 17.21 6.12
C ALA A 215 10.89 17.10 6.08
N ALA A 216 11.48 16.34 7.00
CA ALA A 216 12.90 16.41 7.26
C ALA A 216 13.73 15.54 6.30
N GLN A 217 13.16 14.50 5.66
CA GLN A 217 13.84 13.62 4.69
C GLN A 217 13.37 13.83 3.26
N SER A 218 14.29 13.67 2.29
CA SER A 218 13.98 13.66 0.86
C SER A 218 13.48 12.29 0.37
N ALA A 219 12.82 12.26 -0.80
CA ALA A 219 12.34 11.02 -1.40
C ALA A 219 13.48 10.05 -1.74
N THR A 220 14.63 10.58 -2.14
CA THR A 220 15.84 9.80 -2.44
C THR A 220 16.45 9.18 -1.19
N GLU A 221 16.59 9.93 -0.09
CA GLU A 221 17.02 9.41 1.23
C GLU A 221 16.11 8.28 1.72
N PHE A 222 14.80 8.47 1.59
CA PHE A 222 13.81 7.46 1.97
C PHE A 222 13.99 6.17 1.14
N MET A 223 14.10 6.31 -0.18
CA MET A 223 14.26 5.17 -1.07
C MET A 223 15.58 4.42 -0.84
N GLU A 224 16.68 5.16 -0.62
CA GLU A 224 17.99 4.58 -0.32
C GLU A 224 17.93 3.70 0.94
N ASN A 225 17.37 4.24 2.03
CA ASN A 225 17.25 3.49 3.27
C ASN A 225 16.26 2.32 3.12
N ALA A 226 15.13 2.52 2.46
CA ALA A 226 14.13 1.47 2.27
C ALA A 226 14.66 0.28 1.44
N LEU A 227 15.53 0.53 0.46
CA LEU A 227 16.14 -0.49 -0.40
C LEU A 227 17.36 -1.16 0.25
N PHE A 228 18.32 -0.35 0.73
CA PHE A 228 19.66 -0.85 1.01
C PHE A 228 19.92 -1.09 2.50
N ALA A 229 19.21 -0.43 3.42
CA ALA A 229 19.48 -0.57 4.85
C ALA A 229 19.29 -2.01 5.35
N GLY A 230 18.28 -2.72 4.82
CA GLY A 230 18.06 -4.14 5.11
C GLY A 230 19.24 -5.00 4.63
N ILE A 231 19.65 -4.84 3.37
CA ILE A 231 20.77 -5.59 2.78
C ILE A 231 22.06 -5.37 3.58
N ILE A 232 22.34 -4.12 3.97
CA ILE A 232 23.53 -3.75 4.74
C ILE A 232 23.50 -4.37 6.14
N THR A 233 22.36 -4.26 6.84
CA THR A 233 22.20 -4.79 8.20
C THR A 233 22.31 -6.32 8.20
N ASP A 234 21.69 -6.98 7.23
CA ASP A 234 21.74 -8.43 7.08
C ASP A 234 23.16 -8.90 6.72
N ALA A 235 23.85 -8.20 5.81
CA ALA A 235 25.24 -8.50 5.47
C ALA A 235 26.19 -8.32 6.67
N TYR A 236 26.00 -7.27 7.47
CA TYR A 236 26.80 -7.00 8.65
C TYR A 236 26.58 -8.05 9.75
N ASN A 237 25.32 -8.35 10.07
CA ASN A 237 24.98 -9.34 11.10
C ASN A 237 25.41 -10.76 10.71
N CYS A 238 25.35 -11.10 9.42
CA CYS A 238 25.78 -12.40 8.91
C CYS A 238 27.25 -12.47 8.51
N ALA A 239 28.02 -11.41 8.67
CA ALA A 239 29.44 -11.40 8.33
C ALA A 239 30.27 -12.41 9.14
N GLY A 240 29.83 -12.78 10.35
CA GLY A 240 30.46 -13.82 11.16
C GLY A 240 30.39 -15.23 10.52
N ALA A 241 29.46 -15.44 9.58
CA ALA A 241 29.32 -16.68 8.81
C ALA A 241 29.96 -16.60 7.42
N SER A 242 30.74 -15.55 7.12
CA SER A 242 31.35 -15.29 5.81
C SER A 242 32.40 -16.33 5.37
N THR A 243 32.90 -17.15 6.28
CA THR A 243 33.89 -18.20 5.97
C THR A 243 33.32 -19.32 5.09
N ASP A 244 32.00 -19.46 5.01
CA ASP A 244 31.31 -20.35 4.09
C ASP A 244 30.15 -19.60 3.43
N ILE A 245 30.18 -19.48 2.10
CA ILE A 245 29.13 -18.82 1.29
C ILE A 245 27.75 -19.42 1.60
N GLN A 246 27.67 -20.73 1.91
CA GLN A 246 26.42 -21.37 2.30
C GLN A 246 25.96 -20.93 3.69
N ALA A 247 26.86 -20.85 4.67
CA ALA A 247 26.53 -20.39 6.01
C ALA A 247 26.06 -18.94 6.01
N MET A 248 26.69 -18.07 5.22
CA MET A 248 26.26 -16.69 5.04
C MET A 248 24.86 -16.60 4.43
N ARG A 249 24.59 -17.39 3.37
CA ARG A 249 23.24 -17.45 2.76
C ARG A 249 22.19 -17.95 3.73
N GLN A 250 22.48 -18.99 4.51
CA GLN A 250 21.55 -19.52 5.51
C GLN A 250 21.26 -18.48 6.60
N CYS A 251 22.29 -17.77 7.08
CA CYS A 251 22.09 -16.68 8.04
C CYS A 251 21.15 -15.60 7.50
N THR A 252 21.40 -15.09 6.28
CA THR A 252 20.55 -14.08 5.66
C THR A 252 19.11 -14.57 5.46
N ILE A 253 18.93 -15.82 5.03
CA ILE A 253 17.60 -16.43 4.88
C ILE A 253 16.91 -16.49 6.24
N THR A 254 17.57 -16.96 7.30
CA THR A 254 16.93 -17.08 8.62
C THR A 254 16.53 -15.74 9.23
N LEU A 255 17.33 -14.68 9.04
CA LEU A 255 17.00 -13.33 9.51
C LEU A 255 15.83 -12.72 8.74
N THR A 256 15.69 -13.05 7.46
CA THR A 256 14.66 -12.47 6.59
C THR A 256 13.37 -13.29 6.57
N GLN A 257 13.43 -14.62 6.66
CA GLN A 257 12.31 -15.55 6.43
C GLN A 257 11.09 -15.29 7.31
N ALA A 258 11.27 -15.10 8.63
CA ALA A 258 10.16 -14.84 9.55
C ALA A 258 9.45 -13.51 9.22
N SER A 259 10.25 -12.48 8.91
CA SER A 259 9.72 -11.19 8.49
C SER A 259 9.01 -11.31 7.13
N GLU A 260 9.50 -12.12 6.21
CA GLU A 260 8.89 -12.30 4.89
C GLU A 260 7.57 -13.07 4.90
N GLN A 261 7.46 -14.07 5.76
CA GLN A 261 6.20 -14.78 5.98
C GLN A 261 5.15 -13.84 6.58
N TRP A 262 5.49 -13.15 7.66
CA TRP A 262 4.55 -12.23 8.32
C TRP A 262 4.11 -11.07 7.42
N LYS A 263 4.99 -10.61 6.53
CA LYS A 263 4.66 -9.58 5.53
C LYS A 263 3.73 -10.07 4.43
N THR A 264 3.93 -11.32 3.98
CA THR A 264 3.04 -11.92 2.98
C THR A 264 1.65 -12.12 3.59
N ASP A 265 1.59 -12.55 4.85
CA ASP A 265 0.34 -12.69 5.60
C ASP A 265 -0.35 -11.33 5.84
N ALA A 266 0.41 -10.28 6.20
CA ALA A 266 -0.15 -8.94 6.38
C ALA A 266 -0.60 -8.28 5.07
N THR A 267 0.11 -8.54 3.97
CA THR A 267 -0.32 -8.09 2.63
C THR A 267 -1.57 -8.84 2.18
N ALA A 268 -1.68 -10.13 2.53
CA ALA A 268 -2.89 -10.91 2.35
C ALA A 268 -4.06 -10.34 3.19
N GLY A 269 -3.80 -9.86 4.40
CA GLY A 269 -4.77 -9.13 5.23
C GLY A 269 -5.29 -7.85 4.58
N GLY A 270 -4.40 -7.01 4.02
CA GLY A 270 -4.81 -5.84 3.22
C GLY A 270 -5.56 -6.22 1.93
N SER A 271 -5.25 -7.38 1.36
CA SER A 271 -5.98 -7.95 0.23
C SER A 271 -7.33 -8.55 0.63
N PHE A 272 -7.57 -8.90 1.90
CA PHE A 272 -8.85 -9.45 2.37
C PHE A 272 -9.97 -8.43 2.23
N PHE A 273 -9.71 -7.15 2.49
CA PHE A 273 -10.68 -6.08 2.19
C PHE A 273 -11.07 -6.11 0.70
N GLN A 274 -10.09 -6.06 -0.20
CA GLN A 274 -10.37 -6.05 -1.63
C GLN A 274 -10.97 -7.38 -2.14
N LYS A 275 -10.58 -8.51 -1.55
CA LYS A 275 -10.96 -9.86 -2.02
C LYS A 275 -12.18 -10.46 -1.31
N THR A 276 -12.58 -9.93 -0.16
CA THR A 276 -13.69 -10.46 0.65
C THR A 276 -14.78 -9.42 0.86
N MET A 277 -14.42 -8.18 1.22
CA MET A 277 -15.39 -7.09 1.43
C MET A 277 -16.05 -6.62 0.13
N ILE A 278 -15.26 -6.36 -0.92
CA ILE A 278 -15.80 -5.85 -2.19
C ILE A 278 -16.75 -6.90 -2.83
N PRO A 279 -16.40 -8.19 -2.89
CA PRO A 279 -17.32 -9.20 -3.43
C PRO A 279 -18.57 -9.41 -2.58
N SER A 280 -18.49 -9.34 -1.25
CA SER A 280 -19.67 -9.51 -0.38
C SER A 280 -20.69 -8.38 -0.56
N MET A 281 -20.23 -7.13 -0.72
CA MET A 281 -21.07 -5.99 -1.10
C MET A 281 -21.79 -6.23 -2.43
N ASN A 282 -21.05 -6.67 -3.45
CA ASN A 282 -21.61 -6.94 -4.77
C ASN A 282 -22.68 -8.04 -4.73
N ILE A 283 -22.49 -9.07 -3.88
CA ILE A 283 -23.50 -10.12 -3.68
C ILE A 283 -24.77 -9.57 -3.03
N LEU A 284 -24.65 -8.71 -2.01
CA LEU A 284 -25.82 -8.09 -1.37
C LEU A 284 -26.57 -7.14 -2.30
N LEU A 285 -25.86 -6.33 -3.10
CA LEU A 285 -26.46 -5.49 -4.14
C LEU A 285 -27.16 -6.34 -5.20
N LEU A 286 -26.49 -7.39 -5.69
CA LEU A 286 -27.06 -8.33 -6.65
C LEU A 286 -28.35 -8.94 -6.08
N LEU A 287 -28.35 -9.34 -4.81
CA LEU A 287 -29.51 -9.92 -4.13
C LEU A 287 -30.68 -8.93 -4.05
N PHE A 288 -30.41 -7.66 -3.73
CA PHE A 288 -31.40 -6.59 -3.79
C PHE A 288 -31.99 -6.51 -5.21
N TYR A 289 -31.18 -6.31 -6.25
CA TYR A 289 -31.72 -6.23 -7.61
C TYR A 289 -32.35 -7.54 -8.13
N ALA A 290 -31.98 -8.70 -7.58
CA ALA A 290 -32.55 -10.00 -7.95
C ALA A 290 -33.92 -10.25 -7.30
N PHE A 291 -34.14 -9.79 -6.07
CA PHE A 291 -35.43 -9.94 -5.37
C PHE A 291 -36.47 -8.89 -5.75
N ALA A 292 -36.06 -7.83 -6.44
CA ALA A 292 -36.91 -6.82 -7.05
C ALA A 292 -38.20 -7.35 -7.71
N PRO A 293 -38.18 -8.33 -8.64
CA PRO A 293 -39.39 -8.79 -9.32
C PRO A 293 -40.34 -9.51 -8.35
N MET A 294 -39.79 -10.24 -7.39
CA MET A 294 -40.56 -10.94 -6.36
C MET A 294 -41.32 -9.94 -5.47
N MET A 295 -40.71 -8.80 -5.15
CA MET A 295 -41.36 -7.72 -4.41
C MET A 295 -42.50 -7.08 -5.19
N PHE A 296 -42.34 -6.87 -6.49
CA PHE A 296 -43.41 -6.33 -7.34
C PHE A 296 -44.62 -7.28 -7.44
N ILE A 297 -44.38 -8.59 -7.48
CA ILE A 297 -45.44 -9.61 -7.43
C ILE A 297 -46.12 -9.62 -6.05
N PHE A 298 -45.36 -9.50 -4.96
CA PHE A 298 -45.91 -9.46 -3.61
C PHE A 298 -46.85 -8.27 -3.39
N ILE A 299 -46.54 -7.10 -3.96
CA ILE A 299 -47.40 -5.91 -3.89
C ILE A 299 -48.74 -6.13 -4.60
N MET A 300 -48.75 -6.86 -5.72
CA MET A 300 -50.00 -7.27 -6.37
C MET A 300 -50.86 -8.15 -5.47
N MET A 301 -50.24 -9.05 -4.69
CA MET A 301 -50.96 -10.03 -3.87
C MET A 301 -51.42 -9.48 -2.51
N ALA A 302 -50.60 -8.66 -1.84
CA ALA A 302 -50.83 -8.22 -0.46
C ALA A 302 -51.63 -6.91 -0.34
N GLY A 303 -51.98 -6.26 -1.46
CA GLY A 303 -52.78 -5.05 -1.48
C GLY A 303 -52.14 -3.87 -0.74
N TRP A 304 -52.91 -3.14 0.07
CA TRP A 304 -52.44 -1.92 0.78
C TRP A 304 -51.25 -2.17 1.71
N HIS A 305 -51.16 -3.36 2.33
CA HIS A 305 -50.00 -3.72 3.14
C HIS A 305 -48.73 -3.92 2.30
N GLY A 306 -48.86 -4.17 0.99
CA GLY A 306 -47.75 -4.31 0.05
C GLY A 306 -46.93 -3.03 -0.12
N LEU A 307 -47.55 -1.84 -0.04
CA LEU A 307 -46.82 -0.56 -0.10
C LEU A 307 -45.88 -0.37 1.10
N ASN A 308 -46.34 -0.71 2.31
CA ASN A 308 -45.50 -0.66 3.51
C ASN A 308 -44.31 -1.64 3.42
N VAL A 309 -44.50 -2.78 2.76
CA VAL A 309 -43.44 -3.77 2.53
C VAL A 309 -42.44 -3.29 1.46
N LEU A 310 -42.91 -2.61 0.41
CA LEU A 310 -42.02 -1.96 -0.58
C LEU A 310 -41.13 -0.91 0.08
N THR A 311 -41.69 -0.06 0.95
CA THR A 311 -40.89 0.95 1.67
C THR A 311 -39.83 0.30 2.55
N LYS A 312 -40.17 -0.76 3.29
CA LYS A 312 -39.20 -1.51 4.11
C LYS A 312 -38.11 -2.16 3.25
N TYR A 313 -38.47 -2.67 2.08
CA TYR A 313 -37.52 -3.22 1.12
C TYR A 313 -36.58 -2.14 0.55
N LEU A 314 -37.09 -0.94 0.24
CA LEU A 314 -36.24 0.18 -0.18
C LEU A 314 -35.30 0.64 0.95
N ILE A 315 -35.76 0.65 2.21
CA ILE A 315 -34.91 0.92 3.39
C ILE A 315 -33.81 -0.14 3.52
N PHE A 316 -34.12 -1.42 3.27
CA PHE A 316 -33.11 -2.46 3.18
C PHE A 316 -32.08 -2.15 2.07
N GLY A 317 -32.54 -1.67 0.90
CA GLY A 317 -31.67 -1.15 -0.14
C GLY A 317 -30.75 -0.03 0.33
N VAL A 318 -31.26 0.96 1.09
CA VAL A 318 -30.43 2.02 1.71
C VAL A 318 -29.37 1.45 2.63
N TRP A 319 -29.75 0.48 3.47
CA TRP A 319 -28.84 -0.17 4.40
C TRP A 319 -27.72 -0.92 3.66
N THR A 320 -28.03 -1.65 2.58
CA THR A 320 -27.01 -2.35 1.77
C THR A 320 -25.99 -1.40 1.11
N GLN A 321 -26.36 -0.14 0.88
CA GLN A 321 -25.49 0.88 0.29
C GLN A 321 -24.66 1.64 1.33
N THR A 322 -25.01 1.58 2.62
CA THR A 322 -24.33 2.32 3.71
C THR A 322 -22.89 1.85 3.98
N TRP A 323 -22.47 0.79 3.30
CA TRP A 323 -21.12 0.26 3.34
C TRP A 323 -20.01 1.27 3.06
N LEU A 324 -20.18 2.12 2.05
CA LEU A 324 -19.12 3.06 1.64
C LEU A 324 -18.76 4.05 2.77
N PRO A 325 -19.73 4.71 3.45
CA PRO A 325 -19.45 5.48 4.66
C PRO A 325 -18.75 4.69 5.76
N PHE A 326 -19.17 3.45 6.02
CA PHE A 326 -18.58 2.61 7.06
C PHE A 326 -17.12 2.26 6.76
N ALA A 327 -16.83 1.90 5.50
CA ALA A 327 -15.47 1.62 5.04
C ALA A 327 -14.57 2.87 5.13
N ALA A 328 -15.08 4.06 4.82
CA ALA A 328 -14.33 5.31 4.96
C ALA A 328 -13.98 5.62 6.43
N ILE A 329 -14.89 5.38 7.37
CA ILE A 329 -14.65 5.57 8.82
C ILE A 329 -13.57 4.61 9.31
N ILE A 330 -13.65 3.34 8.95
CA ILE A 330 -12.66 2.35 9.40
C ILE A 330 -11.29 2.65 8.81
N ASN A 331 -11.23 2.97 7.52
CA ASN A 331 -10.01 3.41 6.85
C ASN A 331 -9.38 4.62 7.58
N TYR A 332 -10.18 5.60 8.01
CA TYR A 332 -9.69 6.73 8.79
C TYR A 332 -9.13 6.31 10.16
N ILE A 333 -9.85 5.48 10.93
CA ILE A 333 -9.38 5.02 12.25
C ILE A 333 -8.04 4.29 12.13
N ILE A 334 -7.89 3.41 11.13
CA ILE A 334 -6.64 2.69 10.90
C ILE A 334 -5.52 3.65 10.53
N GLN A 335 -5.78 4.64 9.69
CA GLN A 335 -4.78 5.63 9.28
C GLN A 335 -4.31 6.47 10.47
N VAL A 336 -5.22 6.98 11.32
CA VAL A 336 -4.85 7.76 12.51
C VAL A 336 -4.04 6.91 13.48
N GLN A 337 -4.52 5.70 13.81
CA GLN A 337 -3.80 4.80 14.73
C GLN A 337 -2.42 4.42 14.21
N THR A 338 -2.28 4.28 12.89
CA THR A 338 -0.99 4.01 12.28
C THR A 338 -0.10 5.23 12.40
N VAL A 339 -0.54 6.39 11.93
CA VAL A 339 0.25 7.63 11.96
C VAL A 339 0.72 7.95 13.38
N ASP A 340 -0.12 7.73 14.40
CA ASP A 340 0.27 7.93 15.79
C ASP A 340 1.38 6.97 16.27
N GLU A 341 1.28 5.67 15.96
CA GLU A 341 2.36 4.72 16.30
C GLU A 341 3.63 4.99 15.50
N LEU A 342 3.48 5.40 14.24
CA LEU A 342 4.61 5.81 13.41
C LEU A 342 5.30 7.04 13.96
N ARG A 343 4.56 8.05 14.40
CA ARG A 343 5.10 9.25 15.06
C ARG A 343 5.81 8.89 16.37
N ARG A 344 5.30 7.92 17.14
CA ARG A 344 5.98 7.44 18.36
C ARG A 344 7.32 6.78 18.04
N ILE A 345 7.37 5.91 17.04
CA ILE A 345 8.62 5.28 16.60
C ILE A 345 9.57 6.34 16.04
N ALA A 346 9.05 7.25 15.21
CA ALA A 346 9.77 8.37 14.61
C ALA A 346 10.46 9.24 15.67
N VAL A 347 9.78 9.55 16.79
CA VAL A 347 10.32 10.33 17.91
C VAL A 347 11.42 9.57 18.66
N ALA A 348 11.30 8.25 18.79
CA ALA A 348 12.32 7.41 19.44
C ALA A 348 13.62 7.29 18.64
N SER A 349 13.56 7.58 17.34
CA SER A 349 14.65 7.39 16.38
C SER A 349 15.07 8.67 15.67
N THR A 350 14.49 9.81 16.03
CA THR A 350 14.81 11.07 15.37
C THR A 350 16.24 11.43 15.70
N ASP A 351 17.06 11.60 14.67
CA ASP A 351 18.36 12.22 14.85
C ASP A 351 18.19 13.68 15.31
N ALA A 352 19.23 14.31 15.83
CA ALA A 352 19.22 15.69 16.32
C ALA A 352 18.72 16.71 15.26
N ALA A 353 18.68 16.31 13.99
CA ALA A 353 18.15 17.07 12.86
C ALA A 353 16.65 16.89 12.57
N GLY A 354 15.90 16.09 13.35
CA GLY A 354 14.45 15.92 13.16
C GLY A 354 14.04 14.93 12.05
N LYS A 355 14.98 14.11 11.55
CA LYS A 355 14.76 13.11 10.47
C LYS A 355 14.43 11.72 11.02
N ALA A 356 13.45 11.00 10.43
CA ALA A 356 12.81 9.88 11.12
C ALA A 356 12.76 8.50 10.42
N LEU A 357 13.11 8.31 9.13
CA LEU A 357 13.41 6.96 8.60
C LEU A 357 14.90 6.70 8.55
N THR A 358 15.43 6.16 9.64
CA THR A 358 16.79 5.62 9.71
C THR A 358 16.75 4.10 9.64
N PRO A 359 17.88 3.41 9.38
CA PRO A 359 17.93 1.95 9.39
C PRO A 359 17.35 1.29 10.65
N ALA A 360 17.43 1.95 11.81
CA ALA A 360 16.83 1.48 13.08
C ALA A 360 15.31 1.36 13.02
N VAL A 361 14.66 2.22 12.24
CA VAL A 361 13.19 2.41 12.23
C VAL A 361 12.53 1.56 11.17
N LEU A 362 13.29 1.15 10.17
CA LEU A 362 12.74 0.53 8.98
C LEU A 362 11.99 -0.77 9.33
N ASN A 363 12.58 -1.65 10.13
CA ASN A 363 11.90 -2.87 10.58
C ASN A 363 10.66 -2.62 11.45
N PRO A 364 10.71 -1.84 12.56
CA PRO A 364 9.51 -1.58 13.36
C PRO A 364 8.44 -0.80 12.57
N PHE A 365 8.84 0.04 11.61
CA PHE A 365 7.92 0.68 10.67
C PHE A 365 7.13 -0.36 9.86
N TYR A 366 7.82 -1.32 9.25
CA TYR A 366 7.17 -2.42 8.55
C TYR A 366 6.24 -3.22 9.46
N GLU A 367 6.66 -3.51 10.69
CA GLU A 367 5.87 -4.29 11.65
C GLU A 367 4.59 -3.57 12.09
N VAL A 368 4.65 -2.26 12.32
CA VAL A 368 3.45 -1.47 12.64
C VAL A 368 2.51 -1.44 11.44
N LEU A 369 3.02 -1.19 10.23
CA LEU A 369 2.20 -1.19 9.03
C LEU A 369 1.53 -2.56 8.83
N SER A 370 2.28 -3.65 8.96
CA SER A 370 1.77 -5.01 8.79
C SER A 370 0.74 -5.38 9.85
N THR A 371 1.00 -5.05 11.12
CA THR A 371 0.08 -5.31 12.23
C THR A 371 -1.21 -4.51 12.07
N LYS A 372 -1.11 -3.21 11.76
CA LYS A 372 -2.30 -2.36 11.58
C LYS A 372 -3.11 -2.79 10.35
N LEU A 373 -2.48 -3.31 9.31
CA LEU A 373 -3.17 -3.93 8.18
C LEU A 373 -3.86 -5.25 8.55
N ALA A 374 -3.25 -6.07 9.40
CA ALA A 374 -3.89 -7.29 9.90
C ALA A 374 -5.10 -6.95 10.79
N VAL A 375 -4.95 -6.04 11.76
CA VAL A 375 -6.05 -5.60 12.63
C VAL A 375 -7.17 -4.93 11.83
N ALA A 376 -6.83 -4.14 10.81
CA ALA A 376 -7.80 -3.59 9.87
C ALA A 376 -8.67 -4.66 9.21
N SER A 377 -8.08 -5.82 8.89
CA SER A 377 -8.80 -6.94 8.29
C SER A 377 -9.67 -7.72 9.27
N GLU A 378 -9.35 -7.67 10.57
CA GLU A 378 -10.11 -8.37 11.63
C GLU A 378 -11.24 -7.52 12.25
N MET A 379 -11.16 -6.19 12.16
CA MET A 379 -12.19 -5.26 12.67
C MET A 379 -13.42 -5.13 11.73
N LEU A 380 -13.40 -5.81 10.59
CA LEU A 380 -14.39 -5.79 9.51
C LEU A 380 -14.93 -7.19 9.26
#